data_AF-A0A4S8L751-F1
#
_entry.id   AF-A0A4S8L751-F1
#
_cell.length_a   1.000
_cell.length_b   1.000
_cell.length_c   1.000
_cell.angle_alpha   90.00
_cell.angle_beta   90.00
_cell.angle_gamma   90.00
#
_symmetry.space_group_name_H-M   'P 1'
#
loop_
_entity.id
_entity.type
_entity.pdbx_description
1 polymer ?
#
loop_
_entity_poly.entity_id
_entity_poly.type
_entity_poly.pdbx_seq_one_letter_code
_entity_poly.pdbx_strand_id
1 'polypeptide(L)' 'LAYIEWFTKLGTRDPNHGLYKVSRCNVEGGRLASVVDIRRLIRSVHLFPQFGRVAPREWTSNAV' A
#
# COMPACT_ATOMS: atom_id res chain seq x y z
N LEU A 1 2.29 -15.24 14.50
CA LEU A 1 1.36 -14.11 14.27
C LEU A 1 2.12 -12.98 13.58
N ALA A 2 1.44 -12.15 12.82
CA ALA A 2 2.03 -11.00 12.12
C ALA A 2 1.13 -9.78 12.31
N TYR A 3 1.74 -8.64 12.66
CA TYR A 3 1.07 -7.34 12.64
C TYR A 3 1.06 -6.81 11.21
N ILE A 4 -0.10 -6.39 10.73
CA ILE A 4 -0.27 -5.81 9.40
C ILE A 4 -1.01 -4.49 9.50
N GLU A 5 -0.64 -3.55 8.64
CA GLU A 5 -1.42 -2.34 8.36
C GLU A 5 -2.17 -2.52 7.05
N TRP A 6 -3.44 -2.14 7.02
CA TRP A 6 -4.28 -2.34 5.85
C TRP A 6 -4.14 -1.19 4.84
N PHE A 7 -4.15 -1.56 3.57
CA PHE A 7 -4.40 -0.62 2.47
C PHE A 7 -5.91 -0.43 2.26
N THR A 8 -6.27 0.64 1.55
CA THR A 8 -7.63 0.87 1.05
C THR A 8 -8.11 -0.30 0.19
N LYS A 9 -9.42 -0.55 0.19
CA LYS A 9 -10.04 -1.52 -0.72
C LYS A 9 -9.68 -1.20 -2.17
N LEU A 10 -9.46 -2.25 -2.97
CA LEU A 10 -9.18 -2.10 -4.39
C LEU A 10 -10.40 -1.49 -5.10
N GLY A 11 -10.19 -0.33 -5.73
CA GLY A 11 -11.21 0.35 -6.53
C GLY A 11 -11.13 -0.03 -8.00
N THR A 12 -11.50 0.90 -8.87
CA THR A 12 -11.32 0.76 -10.32
C THR A 12 -9.84 0.78 -10.68
N ARG A 13 -9.44 -0.06 -11.66
CA ARG A 13 -8.08 -0.03 -12.22
C ARG A 13 -7.86 1.27 -12.98
N ASP A 14 -6.64 1.79 -12.94
CA ASP A 14 -6.26 2.90 -13.82
C ASP A 14 -6.28 2.43 -15.28
N PRO A 15 -6.92 3.17 -16.20
CA PRO A 15 -7.06 2.73 -17.59
C PRO A 15 -5.73 2.74 -18.37
N ASN A 16 -4.72 3.51 -17.94
CA ASN A 16 -3.48 3.65 -18.69
C ASN A 16 -2.52 2.50 -18.42
N HIS A 17 -2.45 2.04 -17.16
CA HIS A 17 -1.48 1.01 -16.73
C HIS A 17 -2.13 -0.23 -16.10
N GLY A 18 -3.45 -0.26 -15.92
CA GLY A 18 -4.19 -1.41 -15.42
C GLY A 18 -3.93 -1.79 -13.96
N LEU A 19 -3.21 -0.96 -13.19
CA LEU A 19 -2.93 -1.21 -11.78
C LEU A 19 -4.02 -0.61 -10.89
N TYR A 20 -4.12 -1.10 -9.67
CA TYR A 20 -5.01 -0.54 -8.66
C TYR A 20 -4.28 0.52 -7.84
N LYS A 21 -4.93 1.68 -7.65
CA LYS A 21 -4.48 2.64 -6.66
C LYS A 21 -4.80 2.11 -5.27
N VAL A 22 -3.80 2.10 -4.40
CA VAL A 22 -3.94 1.79 -2.97
C VAL A 22 -3.37 2.94 -2.14
N SER A 23 -3.91 3.13 -0.94
CA SER A 23 -3.41 4.09 0.04
C SER A 23 -3.50 3.48 1.43
N ARG A 24 -2.72 3.97 2.40
CA ARG A 24 -2.83 3.49 3.78
C ARG A 24 -4.24 3.77 4.30
N CYS A 25 -4.88 2.78 4.92
CA CYS A 25 -6.22 2.95 5.48
C CYS A 25 -6.10 3.59 6.87
N ASN A 26 -6.58 4.82 7.01
CA ASN A 26 -6.60 5.55 8.27
C ASN A 26 -8.00 5.50 8.89
N VAL A 27 -8.05 5.36 10.21
CA VAL A 27 -9.26 5.38 11.05
C VAL A 27 -9.07 6.39 12.18
N GLU A 28 -10.14 6.70 12.92
CA GLU A 28 -10.00 7.51 14.13
C GLU A 28 -9.01 6.83 15.09
N GLY A 29 -7.95 7.55 15.47
CA GLY A 29 -6.86 7.01 16.30
C GLY A 29 -5.67 6.42 15.54
N GLY A 30 -5.64 6.46 14.19
CA GLY A 30 -4.42 6.17 13.43
C GLY A 30 -4.63 5.28 12.21
N ARG A 31 -3.80 4.23 12.06
CA ARG A 31 -3.86 3.30 10.92
C ARG A 31 -4.74 2.10 11.28
N LEU A 32 -5.55 1.66 10.31
CA LEU A 32 -6.25 0.40 10.43
C LEU A 32 -5.22 -0.73 10.39
N ALA A 33 -5.13 -1.49 11.49
CA ALA A 33 -4.18 -2.57 11.64
C ALA A 33 -4.82 -3.82 12.25
N SER A 34 -4.16 -4.96 12.08
CA SER A 34 -4.62 -6.23 12.66
C SER A 34 -3.45 -7.17 12.94
N VAL A 35 -3.64 -8.06 13.91
CA VAL A 35 -2.73 -9.20 14.14
C VAL A 35 -3.36 -10.43 13.50
N VAL A 36 -2.68 -11.00 12.51
CA VAL A 36 -3.17 -12.17 11.75
C VAL A 36 -2.25 -13.37 11.92
N ASP A 37 -2.77 -14.57 11.69
CA ASP A 37 -1.93 -15.74 11.53
C ASP A 37 -1.09 -15.62 10.25
N ILE A 38 0.21 -15.89 10.35
CA ILE A 38 1.14 -15.76 9.22
C ILE A 38 0.77 -16.71 8.07
N ARG A 39 0.11 -17.83 8.37
CA ARG A 39 -0.40 -18.80 7.39
C ARG A 39 -1.46 -18.22 6.46
N ARG A 40 -2.05 -17.06 6.81
CA ARG A 40 -3.02 -16.34 5.96
C ARG A 40 -2.35 -15.43 4.93
N LEU A 41 -1.04 -15.19 5.05
CA LEU A 41 -0.28 -14.40 4.07
C LEU A 41 0.14 -15.30 2.91
N ILE A 42 -0.39 -15.01 1.72
CA ILE A 42 -0.20 -15.88 0.55
C ILE A 42 1.11 -15.54 -0.17
N ARG A 43 1.32 -14.26 -0.48
CA ARG A 43 2.47 -13.79 -1.26
C ARG A 43 2.64 -12.28 -1.13
N SER A 44 3.85 -11.81 -1.36
CA SER A 44 4.12 -10.39 -1.58
C SER A 44 3.51 -9.91 -2.89
N VAL A 45 3.19 -8.62 -2.92
CA VAL A 45 2.78 -7.88 -4.13
C VAL A 45 3.76 -6.74 -4.36
N HIS A 46 4.08 -6.49 -5.62
CA HIS A 46 4.94 -5.36 -5.97
C HIS A 46 4.08 -4.09 -6.04
N LEU A 47 4.51 -3.05 -5.34
CA LEU A 47 3.90 -1.73 -5.41
C LEU A 47 4.79 -0.84 -6.28
N PHE A 48 4.14 -0.04 -7.13
CA PHE A 48 4.80 1.02 -7.86
C PHE A 48 4.45 2.36 -7.20
N PRO A 49 5.43 3.22 -6.92
CA PRO A 49 5.16 4.54 -6.37
C PRO A 49 4.31 5.35 -7.34
N GLN A 50 3.17 5.86 -6.87
CA GLN A 50 2.37 6.81 -7.63
C GLN A 50 2.64 8.23 -7.11
N PHE A 51 3.44 8.98 -7.86
CA PHE A 51 3.71 10.40 -7.62
C PHE A 51 3.17 11.25 -8.77
N GLY A 52 3.18 12.57 -8.60
CA GLY A 52 2.75 13.51 -9.63
C GLY A 52 3.74 13.61 -10.79
N ARG A 53 3.86 14.81 -11.38
CA ARG A 53 4.79 15.05 -12.51
C ARG A 53 6.26 14.76 -12.15
N VAL A 54 6.64 14.95 -10.89
CA VAL A 54 8.02 14.84 -10.41
C VAL A 54 8.02 13.93 -9.19
N ALA A 55 8.90 12.94 -9.17
CA ALA A 55 9.15 12.12 -7.98
C ALA A 55 9.76 13.00 -6.88
N PRO A 56 9.38 12.83 -5.61
CA PRO A 56 10.04 13.52 -4.51
C PRO A 56 11.56 13.31 -4.56
N ARG A 57 12.33 14.39 -4.49
CA ARG A 57 13.79 14.36 -4.73
C ARG A 57 14.56 13.78 -3.56
N GLU A 58 13.95 13.80 -2.39
CA GLU A 58 14.43 13.22 -1.14
C GLU A 58 14.29 11.68 -1.11
N TRP A 59 13.58 11.09 -2.07
CA TRP A 59 13.44 9.64 -2.13
C TRP A 59 14.77 8.99 -2.44
N THR A 60 15.18 8.12 -1.52
CA THR A 60 16.26 7.15 -1.72
C THR A 60 15.65 5.76 -1.75
N SER A 61 16.38 4.74 -2.18
CA SER A 61 15.90 3.35 -2.13
C SER A 61 15.41 2.91 -0.74
N ASN A 62 15.83 3.60 0.31
CA ASN A 62 15.46 3.34 1.71
C ASN A 62 14.21 4.12 2.17
N ALA A 63 13.71 5.08 1.39
CA ALA A 63 12.66 6.03 1.78
C ALA A 63 11.48 6.12 0.79
N VAL A 64 11.49 5.32 -0.28
CA VAL A 64 10.35 5.13 -1.20
C VAL A 64 9.27 4.26 -0.54
#